data_AF-A0A8T6M6S3-F1
#
_entry.id   AF-A0A8T6M6S3-F1
#
_cell.length_a   1.000
_cell.length_b   1.000
_cell.length_c   1.000
_cell.angle_alpha   90.00
_cell.angle_beta   90.00
_cell.angle_gamma   90.00
#
_symmetry.space_group_name_H-M   'P 1'
#
loop_
_entity.id
_entity.type
_entity.pdbx_description
1 polymer ?
#
loop_
_entity_poly.entity_id
_entity_poly.type
_entity_poly.pdbx_seq_one_letter_code
_entity_poly.pdbx_strand_id
1 'polypeptide(L)'
;MIFCNKCGGLCSSRKQGEKTIFVCRCCGTEQTEKKGRVKACIICESIEKSEKKVSIFNEDIETKKLPTVKHGCPKCSNLKAVFWMKQTRASDEPPTRFYKCLKCGYISREYE
;
A
#
# COMPACT_ATOMS: atom_id res chain seq x y z
N MET A 1 16.81 -4.97 -5.15
CA MET A 1 17.44 -3.89 -4.37
C MET A 1 18.30 -4.55 -3.28
N ILE A 2 19.58 -4.18 -3.14
CA ILE A 2 20.51 -4.77 -2.15
C ILE A 2 21.11 -3.65 -1.30
N PHE A 3 21.21 -3.86 0.01
CA PHE A 3 21.79 -2.92 0.98
C PHE A 3 23.15 -3.42 1.50
N CYS A 4 24.10 -2.54 1.83
CA CYS A 4 25.37 -2.91 2.49
C CYS A 4 25.06 -3.34 3.93
N ASN A 5 25.60 -4.49 4.35
CA ASN A 5 25.50 -4.94 5.74
C ASN A 5 26.26 -4.05 6.73
N LYS A 6 27.17 -3.19 6.24
CA LYS A 6 27.93 -2.22 7.06
C LYS A 6 27.33 -0.82 7.03
N CYS A 7 27.01 -0.32 5.83
CA CYS A 7 26.60 1.07 5.60
C CYS A 7 25.08 1.28 5.70
N GLY A 8 24.27 0.21 5.57
CA GLY A 8 22.82 0.31 5.37
C GLY A 8 22.40 1.00 4.06
N GLY A 9 23.34 1.61 3.35
CA GLY A 9 23.14 2.30 2.09
C GLY A 9 22.88 1.34 0.92
N LEU A 10 22.24 1.90 -0.10
CA LEU A 10 21.87 1.21 -1.33
C LEU A 10 23.12 0.87 -2.17
N CYS A 11 23.29 -0.41 -2.50
CA CYS A 11 24.37 -0.84 -3.39
C CYS A 11 23.98 -0.66 -4.86
N SER A 12 24.93 -0.19 -5.68
CA SER A 12 24.78 -0.10 -7.13
C SER A 12 25.30 -1.36 -7.82
N SER A 13 24.58 -1.88 -8.81
CA SER A 13 25.06 -2.99 -9.64
C SER A 13 26.11 -2.49 -10.65
N ARG A 14 27.29 -3.11 -10.66
CA ARG A 14 28.33 -2.95 -11.67
C ARG A 14 28.53 -4.29 -12.37
N LYS A 15 28.52 -4.28 -13.71
CA LYS A 15 28.86 -5.48 -14.50
C LYS A 15 30.37 -5.56 -14.65
N GLN A 16 30.96 -6.68 -14.22
CA GLN A 16 32.35 -7.01 -14.51
C GLN A 16 32.34 -8.34 -15.28
N GLY A 17 32.29 -8.25 -16.61
CA GLY A 17 32.08 -9.41 -17.49
C GLY A 17 30.68 -10.03 -17.34
N GLU A 18 30.59 -11.36 -17.20
CA GLU A 18 29.35 -12.11 -17.00
C GLU A 18 28.79 -12.04 -15.57
N LYS A 19 29.54 -11.47 -14.62
CA LYS A 19 29.13 -11.40 -13.21
C LYS A 19 28.63 -10.00 -12.85
N THR A 20 27.47 -9.94 -12.21
CA THR A 20 26.93 -8.70 -11.64
C THR A 20 27.41 -8.57 -10.19
N ILE A 21 28.22 -7.54 -9.91
CA ILE A 21 28.75 -7.23 -8.58
C ILE A 21 28.00 -6.02 -8.03
N PHE A 22 27.66 -6.02 -6.74
CA PHE A 22 27.02 -4.90 -6.07
C PHE A 22 28.02 -4.15 -5.20
N VAL A 23 28.21 -2.85 -5.46
CA VAL A 23 29.16 -1.98 -4.75
C VAL A 23 28.37 -0.95 -3.93
N CYS A 24 28.59 -0.85 -2.61
CA CYS A 24 28.04 0.28 -1.83
C CYS A 24 28.84 1.55 -2.11
N ARG A 25 28.13 2.63 -2.43
CA ARG A 25 28.73 3.95 -2.68
C ARG A 25 29.32 4.61 -1.43
N CYS A 26 28.95 4.14 -0.24
CA CYS A 26 29.40 4.68 1.04
C CYS A 26 30.53 3.87 1.69
N CYS A 27 30.46 2.53 1.71
CA CYS A 27 31.43 1.64 2.36
C CYS A 27 32.45 1.04 1.37
N GLY A 28 32.25 1.17 0.06
CA GLY A 28 33.10 0.56 -0.98
C GLY A 28 33.08 -0.97 -1.03
N THR A 29 32.32 -1.63 -0.14
CA THR A 29 32.28 -3.10 -0.10
C THR A 29 31.60 -3.67 -1.33
N GLU A 30 32.24 -4.66 -1.94
CA GLU A 30 31.70 -5.46 -3.01
C GLU A 30 30.97 -6.67 -2.42
N GLN A 31 29.74 -6.89 -2.86
CA GLN A 31 28.96 -8.08 -2.52
C GLN A 31 28.50 -8.76 -3.81
N THR A 32 28.79 -10.04 -3.92
CA THR A 32 28.29 -10.93 -4.97
C THR A 32 26.90 -11.43 -4.61
N GLU A 33 26.08 -11.73 -5.62
CA GLU A 33 24.69 -12.20 -5.44
C GLU A 33 24.60 -13.34 -4.40
N LYS A 34 23.94 -13.09 -3.27
CA LYS A 34 23.36 -14.16 -2.47
C LYS A 34 22.16 -14.71 -3.26
N LYS A 35 22.14 -16.03 -3.47
CA LYS A 35 21.11 -16.82 -4.20
C LYS A 35 19.68 -16.55 -3.68
N GLY A 36 19.09 -15.43 -4.10
CA GLY A 36 17.74 -15.04 -3.73
C GLY A 36 17.25 -14.04 -4.75
N ARG A 37 16.78 -14.55 -5.90
CA ARG A 37 16.07 -13.86 -7.00
C ARG A 37 15.97 -12.33 -6.85
N VAL A 38 17.09 -11.63 -7.00
CA VAL A 38 17.04 -10.18 -7.22
C VAL A 38 16.84 -10.04 -8.71
N LYS A 39 15.58 -9.98 -9.15
CA LYS A 39 15.25 -9.59 -10.52
C LYS A 39 16.10 -8.36 -10.83
N ALA A 40 16.98 -8.53 -11.81
CA ALA A 40 17.90 -7.51 -12.25
C ALA A 40 17.13 -6.21 -12.46
N CYS A 41 17.78 -5.12 -12.11
CA CYS A 41 17.35 -3.74 -12.18
C CYS A 41 16.86 -3.37 -13.60
N ILE A 42 15.67 -3.81 -13.95
CA ILE A 42 14.81 -3.17 -14.91
C ILE A 42 13.95 -2.27 -14.04
N ILE A 43 13.89 -0.99 -14.37
CA ILE A 43 12.81 -0.13 -13.90
C ILE A 43 11.55 -0.78 -14.47
N CYS A 44 11.00 -1.74 -13.73
CA CYS A 44 9.75 -2.34 -14.09
C CYS A 44 8.70 -1.30 -13.71
N GLU A 45 8.22 -0.55 -14.69
CA GLU A 45 6.84 -0.09 -14.74
C GLU A 45 5.90 -1.30 -14.90
N SER A 46 6.13 -2.37 -14.13
CA SER A 46 5.11 -3.34 -13.88
C SER A 46 4.16 -2.66 -12.91
N ILE A 47 3.21 -1.92 -13.49
CA ILE A 47 1.91 -1.67 -12.88
C ILE A 47 1.25 -3.05 -12.80
N GLU A 48 1.77 -3.88 -11.92
CA GLU A 48 0.96 -4.90 -11.30
C GLU A 48 -0.08 -4.05 -10.57
N LYS A 49 -1.25 -3.87 -11.20
CA LYS A 49 -2.52 -3.83 -10.47
C LYS A 49 -2.63 -5.15 -9.69
N SER A 50 -1.68 -5.41 -8.79
CA SER A 50 -2.04 -5.92 -7.50
C SER A 50 -3.04 -4.88 -7.04
N GLU A 51 -4.31 -5.26 -7.09
CA GLU A 51 -5.21 -4.84 -6.05
C GLU A 51 -4.39 -5.04 -4.77
N LYS A 52 -3.71 -3.98 -4.33
CA LYS A 52 -3.37 -3.83 -2.94
C LYS A 52 -4.75 -3.93 -2.33
N LYS A 53 -5.15 -5.15 -2.00
CA LYS A 53 -5.92 -5.44 -0.80
C LYS A 53 -5.08 -4.72 0.22
N VAL A 54 -5.40 -3.44 0.40
CA VAL A 54 -5.11 -2.69 1.60
C VAL A 54 -5.55 -3.70 2.62
N SER A 55 -4.59 -4.36 3.24
CA SER A 55 -4.83 -5.28 4.32
C SER A 55 -5.44 -4.36 5.36
N ILE A 56 -6.76 -4.25 5.31
CA ILE A 56 -7.55 -3.51 6.27
C ILE A 56 -7.37 -4.35 7.51
N PHE A 57 -6.36 -3.93 8.26
CA PHE A 57 -5.92 -4.51 9.50
C PHE A 57 -7.15 -4.49 10.42
N ASN A 58 -7.83 -5.64 10.50
CA ASN A 58 -9.00 -5.90 11.33
C ASN A 58 -10.17 -4.91 11.17
N GLU A 59 -10.83 -4.98 10.01
CA GLU A 59 -12.02 -4.21 9.62
C GLU A 59 -13.22 -4.28 10.59
N ASP A 60 -13.29 -5.35 11.39
CA ASP A 60 -14.39 -5.59 12.33
C ASP A 60 -14.21 -4.95 13.71
N ILE A 61 -12.97 -4.58 14.08
CA ILE A 61 -12.68 -4.01 15.41
C ILE A 61 -12.82 -2.48 15.38
N GLU A 62 -12.44 -1.83 14.28
CA GLU A 62 -12.53 -0.37 14.15
C GLU A 62 -13.95 0.11 13.84
N THR A 63 -14.75 -0.65 13.09
CA THR A 63 -16.14 -0.26 12.79
C THR A 63 -17.03 -0.10 14.02
N LYS A 64 -16.68 -0.73 15.15
CA LYS A 64 -17.37 -0.55 16.44
C LYS A 64 -17.02 0.77 17.15
N LYS A 65 -15.90 1.41 16.81
CA LYS A 65 -15.46 2.70 17.39
C LYS A 65 -15.81 3.90 16.54
N LEU A 66 -16.24 3.67 15.30
CA LEU A 66 -16.57 4.73 14.36
C LEU A 66 -17.94 5.35 14.68
N PRO A 67 -18.13 6.65 14.39
CA PRO A 67 -19.38 7.33 14.64
C PRO A 67 -20.52 6.71 13.81
N THR A 68 -21.67 6.53 14.45
CA THR A 68 -22.90 6.10 13.77
C THR A 68 -23.71 7.32 13.37
N VAL A 69 -24.08 7.38 12.10
CA VAL A 69 -24.86 8.48 11.50
C VAL A 69 -26.18 7.98 10.93
N LYS A 70 -27.12 8.90 10.75
CA LYS A 70 -28.38 8.62 10.04
C LYS A 70 -28.16 8.74 8.54
N HIS A 71 -27.96 7.61 7.85
CA HIS A 71 -27.80 7.55 6.39
C HIS A 71 -28.65 6.40 5.84
N GLY A 72 -29.50 6.70 4.85
CA GLY A 72 -30.37 5.71 4.22
C GLY A 72 -29.58 4.73 3.38
N CYS A 73 -29.74 3.42 3.64
CA CYS A 73 -29.11 2.39 2.82
C CYS A 73 -29.96 2.09 1.58
N PRO A 74 -29.43 2.20 0.35
CA PRO A 74 -30.20 1.95 -0.87
C PRO A 74 -30.60 0.47 -1.05
N LYS A 75 -29.97 -0.46 -0.33
CA LYS A 75 -30.25 -1.91 -0.45
C LYS A 75 -31.28 -2.46 0.54
N CYS A 76 -31.30 -1.95 1.77
CA CYS A 76 -32.09 -2.53 2.86
C CYS A 76 -32.96 -1.51 3.61
N SER A 77 -32.99 -0.26 3.13
CA SER A 77 -33.75 0.87 3.68
C SER A 77 -33.46 1.17 5.16
N ASN A 78 -32.35 0.65 5.70
CA ASN A 78 -31.94 0.97 7.06
C ASN A 78 -31.40 2.40 7.12
N LEU A 79 -31.72 3.11 8.21
CA LEU A 79 -31.32 4.51 8.41
C LEU A 79 -30.04 4.67 9.23
N LYS A 80 -29.43 3.59 9.72
CA LYS A 80 -28.20 3.65 10.53
C LYS A 80 -26.99 3.12 9.77
N ALA A 81 -25.95 3.93 9.68
CA ALA A 81 -24.68 3.58 9.06
C ALA A 81 -23.50 4.07 9.90
N VAL A 82 -22.37 3.39 9.77
CA VAL A 82 -21.08 3.81 10.32
C VAL A 82 -20.37 4.70 9.30
N PHE A 83 -19.80 5.82 9.74
CA PHE A 83 -19.14 6.80 8.89
C PHE A 83 -17.64 6.87 9.14
N TRP A 84 -16.85 6.98 8.06
CA TRP A 84 -15.43 7.37 8.13
C TRP A 84 -14.99 8.10 6.87
N MET A 85 -13.89 8.84 6.97
CA MET A 85 -13.26 9.53 5.85
C MET A 85 -11.89 8.95 5.56
N LYS A 86 -11.54 8.81 4.29
CA LYS A 86 -10.20 8.36 3.87
C LYS A 86 -9.76 9.11 2.62
N GLN A 87 -8.53 9.60 2.64
CA GLN A 87 -7.90 10.17 1.47
C GLN A 87 -7.57 9.04 0.49
N THR A 88 -8.27 9.03 -0.64
CA THR A 88 -8.06 8.02 -1.71
C THR A 88 -7.34 8.58 -2.92
N ARG A 89 -7.18 9.91 -2.99
CA ARG A 89 -6.60 10.64 -4.12
C ARG A 89 -5.48 11.59 -3.67
N ALA A 90 -5.00 12.41 -4.62
CA ALA A 90 -3.92 13.37 -4.38
C ALA A 90 -4.27 14.32 -3.22
N SER A 91 -3.24 14.94 -2.64
CA SER A 91 -3.41 15.84 -1.49
C SER A 91 -4.18 17.12 -1.80
N ASP A 92 -4.42 17.40 -3.09
CA ASP A 92 -5.15 18.57 -3.56
C ASP A 92 -6.67 18.35 -3.60
N GLU A 93 -7.13 17.09 -3.47
CA GLU A 93 -8.57 16.73 -3.52
C GLU A 93 -9.15 16.45 -2.12
N PRO A 94 -10.45 16.74 -1.91
CA PRO A 94 -11.11 16.46 -0.65
C PRO A 94 -11.13 14.96 -0.31
N PRO A 95 -11.15 14.59 0.98
CA PRO A 95 -11.18 13.21 1.40
C PRO A 95 -12.50 12.53 0.99
N THR A 96 -12.44 11.24 0.66
CA THR A 96 -13.65 10.47 0.31
C THR A 96 -14.37 10.03 1.59
N ARG A 97 -15.68 10.26 1.62
CA ARG A 97 -16.57 9.83 2.70
C ARG A 97 -17.10 8.42 2.43
N PHE A 98 -17.10 7.57 3.44
CA PHE A 98 -17.59 6.20 3.38
C PHE A 98 -18.68 5.98 4.41
N TYR A 99 -19.74 5.28 4.01
CA TYR A 99 -20.82 4.87 4.90
C TYR A 99 -21.05 3.38 4.79
N LYS A 100 -20.92 2.64 5.90
CA LYS A 100 -21.23 1.20 5.97
C LYS A 100 -22.55 0.99 6.69
N CYS A 101 -23.50 0.36 6.03
CA CYS A 101 -24.77 -0.01 6.65
C CYS A 101 -24.55 -1.02 7.77
N LEU A 102 -25.09 -0.74 8.96
CA LEU A 102 -25.01 -1.65 10.11
C LEU A 102 -25.80 -2.96 9.92
N LYS A 103 -26.79 -2.98 9.03
CA LYS A 103 -27.68 -4.14 8.83
C LYS A 103 -27.19 -5.09 7.74
N CYS A 104 -26.83 -4.55 6.58
CA CYS A 104 -26.45 -5.36 5.40
C CYS A 104 -24.97 -5.26 5.02
N GLY A 105 -24.18 -4.41 5.70
CA GLY A 105 -22.76 -4.22 5.40
C GLY A 105 -22.46 -3.49 4.09
N TYR A 106 -23.48 -3.02 3.36
CA TYR A 106 -23.27 -2.25 2.12
C TYR A 106 -22.48 -0.96 2.40
N ILE A 107 -21.46 -0.71 1.58
CA ILE A 107 -20.59 0.46 1.68
C ILE A 107 -20.91 1.42 0.52
N SER A 108 -21.41 2.61 0.82
CA SER A 108 -21.51 3.73 -0.14
C SER A 108 -20.31 4.66 0.00
N ARG A 109 -19.96 5.33 -1.11
CA ARG A 109 -18.86 6.30 -1.19
C ARG A 109 -19.43 7.60 -1.70
N GLU A 110 -19.18 8.69 -0.99
CA GLU A 110 -19.53 10.04 -1.41
C GLU A 110 -18.25 10.83 -1.66
N TYR A 111 -18.24 11.56 -2.78
CA TYR A 111 -17.23 12.54 -3.12
C TYR A 111 -17.84 13.92 -2.83
N GLU A 112 -17.10 14.76 -2.11
CA GLU A 112 -17.40 16.19 -2.01
C GLU A 112 -16.80 16.96 -3.19
#